data_AF-A0AA38XAL8-F1
#
_entry.id   AF-A0AA38XAL8-F1
#
_cell.length_a   1.000
_cell.length_b   1.000
_cell.length_c   1.000
_cell.angle_alpha   90.00
_cell.angle_beta   90.00
_cell.angle_gamma   90.00
#
_symmetry.space_group_name_H-M   'P 1'
#
loop_
_entity.id
_entity.type
_entity.pdbx_description
1 polymer ?
#
loop_
_entity_poly.entity_id
_entity_poly.type
_entity_poly.pdbx_seq_one_letter_code
_entity_poly.pdbx_strand_id
1 'polypeptide(L)'
;MAPNLWRHISTFASWPRAAFVGGIGVILLLLTALSITAAIGYTESNNRAISPSEYAVIKSNFADPCLLSVDEMFYAFATRSDPSLHVQVASAKDISDWTLHEGYDAMPTLPRWAVQEGDAAVWAPEVVQRPDGSFVLYFSAAWHANSRFHCVGTATSPNVTGPYVPAEEPLTCPFDQGGAIDPTFIYDQRKNMSFVVYKNDGNAIGSGGACSNGNWPNTPTSFQFNVVDNDDYTTRIGNDTWTPVGNSSWVLFSDRSDGPNVESPQIFYRGNAKGRYAAAGDDSAYHLIYNAGCYADESYRIEHIVCRATQLNAVSTHWNAHDPTYIPFFRDCSFGAMKPDSYKSWGQSFLGLKDKIDNHYDLLLKTGTYRQPDGVGVEIFAPGGPAVIQDGSYMAFHADISRDWYEGRVCPGCRVRALFIAELEYGNRGTGLKVKRLVKPKRKA
;
A
#
# COMPACT_ATOMS: atom_id res chain seq x y z
N MET A 1 7.55 91.22 25.24
CA MET A 1 8.19 89.90 25.06
C MET A 1 7.88 89.40 23.65
N ALA A 2 8.86 88.73 23.06
CA ALA A 2 9.15 88.65 21.63
C ALA A 2 8.05 88.04 20.72
N PRO A 3 8.05 88.42 19.42
CA PRO A 3 7.19 87.90 18.36
C PRO A 3 7.77 86.60 17.77
N ASN A 4 6.98 85.81 17.05
CA ASN A 4 7.37 84.97 15.90
C ASN A 4 6.36 83.84 15.67
N LEU A 5 5.31 84.13 14.93
CA LEU A 5 4.59 83.14 14.13
C LEU A 5 4.16 83.91 12.88
N TRP A 6 4.27 83.31 11.70
CA TRP A 6 4.04 83.92 10.38
C TRP A 6 5.27 84.58 9.72
N ARG A 7 6.27 83.75 9.39
CA ARG A 7 7.02 83.85 8.13
C ARG A 7 7.63 82.48 7.84
N HIS A 8 7.64 82.10 6.56
CA HIS A 8 8.03 80.80 5.98
C HIS A 8 6.92 79.77 5.71
N ILE A 9 5.87 80.17 5.00
CA ILE A 9 5.24 79.30 3.98
C ILE A 9 5.29 80.06 2.65
N SER A 10 6.48 80.15 2.05
CA SER A 10 6.64 80.68 0.69
C SER A 10 8.02 80.36 0.12
N THR A 11 8.46 79.11 0.19
CA THR A 11 9.64 78.60 -0.56
C THR A 11 9.53 77.10 -0.81
N PHE A 12 8.48 76.66 -1.54
CA PHE A 12 8.48 75.35 -2.22
C PHE A 12 7.90 75.49 -3.64
N ALA A 13 8.14 76.63 -4.28
CA ALA A 13 7.71 76.91 -5.64
C ALA A 13 8.93 77.05 -6.58
N SER A 14 9.79 76.03 -6.63
CA SER A 14 10.75 75.82 -7.74
C SER A 14 11.50 74.48 -7.63
N TRP A 15 10.88 73.45 -7.07
CA TRP A 15 11.39 72.10 -7.34
C TRP A 15 10.87 71.67 -8.71
N PRO A 16 11.74 71.21 -9.62
CA PRO A 16 11.30 70.79 -10.94
C PRO A 16 10.26 69.69 -10.74
N ARG A 17 9.02 69.89 -11.22
CA ARG A 17 7.93 68.91 -11.14
C ARG A 17 8.37 67.51 -11.64
N ALA A 18 9.36 67.47 -12.53
CA ALA A 18 10.02 66.26 -12.99
C ALA A 18 10.73 65.44 -11.88
N ALA A 19 11.36 66.09 -10.89
CA ALA A 19 12.08 65.40 -9.82
C ALA A 19 11.13 64.75 -8.79
N PHE A 20 9.98 65.38 -8.52
CA PHE A 20 8.98 64.84 -7.59
C PHE A 20 8.21 63.66 -8.20
N VAL A 21 7.88 63.74 -9.50
CA VAL A 21 7.25 62.64 -10.25
C VAL A 21 8.22 61.47 -10.46
N GLY A 22 9.50 61.74 -10.73
CA GLY A 22 10.55 60.72 -10.81
C GLY A 22 10.78 59.98 -9.50
N GLY A 23 10.81 60.69 -8.36
CA GLY A 23 10.97 60.09 -7.04
C GLY A 23 9.81 59.18 -6.64
N ILE A 24 8.57 59.60 -6.89
CA ILE A 24 7.37 58.77 -6.63
C ILE A 24 7.35 57.53 -7.52
N GLY A 25 7.72 57.68 -8.81
CA GLY A 25 7.84 56.55 -9.74
C GLY A 25 8.86 55.51 -9.29
N VAL A 26 10.02 55.95 -8.79
CA VAL A 26 11.06 55.06 -8.25
C VAL A 26 10.62 54.37 -6.96
N ILE A 27 9.93 55.07 -6.05
CA ILE A 27 9.40 54.47 -4.81
C ILE A 27 8.34 53.40 -5.13
N LEU A 28 7.42 53.67 -6.05
CA LEU A 28 6.43 52.68 -6.50
C LEU A 28 7.08 51.45 -7.14
N LEU A 29 8.11 51.65 -7.98
CA LEU A 29 8.88 50.56 -8.60
C LEU A 29 9.63 49.72 -7.55
N LEU A 30 10.18 50.36 -6.52
CA LEU A 30 10.85 49.66 -5.43
C LEU A 30 9.86 48.87 -4.56
N LEU A 31 8.69 49.43 -4.25
CA LEU A 31 7.65 48.76 -3.49
C LEU A 31 7.03 47.58 -4.26
N THR A 32 6.82 47.71 -5.57
CA THR A 32 6.34 46.59 -6.40
C THR A 32 7.40 45.51 -6.53
N ALA A 33 8.68 45.86 -6.73
CA ALA A 33 9.79 44.91 -6.73
C ALA A 33 9.90 44.17 -5.38
N LEU A 34 9.77 44.89 -4.25
CA LEU A 34 9.78 44.29 -2.90
C LEU A 34 8.58 43.37 -2.67
N SER A 35 7.40 43.72 -3.19
CA SER A 35 6.19 42.91 -3.08
C SER A 35 6.29 41.64 -3.94
N ILE A 36 6.89 41.74 -5.13
CA ILE A 36 7.14 40.60 -6.03
C ILE A 36 8.20 39.68 -5.41
N THR A 37 9.30 40.19 -4.85
CA THR A 37 10.31 39.35 -4.19
C THR A 37 9.77 38.70 -2.92
N ALA A 38 8.95 39.41 -2.13
CA ALA A 38 8.27 38.83 -0.98
C ALA A 38 7.26 37.74 -1.40
N ALA A 39 6.50 37.96 -2.48
CA ALA A 39 5.58 36.96 -3.02
C ALA A 39 6.31 35.74 -3.60
N ILE A 40 7.43 35.94 -4.31
CA ILE A 40 8.28 34.85 -4.82
C ILE A 40 8.90 34.07 -3.66
N GLY A 41 9.47 34.74 -2.66
CA GLY A 41 10.05 34.08 -1.48
C GLY A 41 9.01 33.34 -0.63
N TYR A 42 7.80 33.91 -0.49
CA TYR A 42 6.67 33.24 0.16
C TYR A 42 6.21 32.00 -0.63
N THR A 43 6.20 32.07 -1.97
CA THR A 43 5.84 30.95 -2.85
C THR A 43 6.92 29.86 -2.86
N GLU A 44 8.21 30.21 -2.88
CA GLU A 44 9.32 29.26 -2.80
C GLU A 44 9.40 28.55 -1.45
N SER A 45 9.21 29.26 -0.33
CA SER A 45 9.23 28.63 1.00
C SER A 45 8.06 27.66 1.22
N ASN A 46 6.88 27.94 0.63
CA ASN A 46 5.72 27.04 0.66
C ASN A 46 5.80 25.88 -0.35
N ASN A 47 6.78 25.89 -1.26
CA ASN A 47 6.96 24.85 -2.28
C ASN A 47 8.04 23.83 -1.93
N ARG A 48 8.87 24.06 -0.91
CA ARG A 48 9.89 23.08 -0.54
C ARG A 48 9.27 21.97 0.31
N ALA A 49 8.99 20.84 -0.31
CA ALA A 49 8.56 19.64 0.37
C ALA A 49 9.63 19.14 1.36
N ILE A 50 9.18 18.59 2.47
CA ILE A 50 10.01 18.03 3.53
C ILE A 50 10.52 16.64 3.11
N SER A 51 11.72 16.28 3.58
CA SER A 51 12.32 14.96 3.36
C SER A 51 11.40 13.82 3.83
N PRO A 52 11.33 12.68 3.11
CA PRO A 52 10.54 11.53 3.56
C PRO A 52 10.95 11.06 4.96
N SER A 53 12.25 11.15 5.27
CA SER A 53 12.82 10.71 6.55
C SER A 53 12.27 11.44 7.79
N GLU A 54 11.60 12.59 7.62
CA GLU A 54 10.93 13.29 8.73
C GLU A 54 9.56 12.68 9.09
N TYR A 55 8.99 11.87 8.19
CA TYR A 55 7.71 11.16 8.39
C TYR A 55 7.86 9.64 8.50
N ALA A 56 9.05 9.10 8.25
CA ALA A 56 9.35 7.70 8.53
C ALA A 56 9.32 7.44 10.05
N VAL A 57 8.51 6.47 10.49
CA VAL A 57 8.41 6.02 11.89
C VAL A 57 9.53 5.04 12.25
N ILE A 58 10.07 4.31 11.28
CA ILE A 58 11.34 3.56 11.37
C ILE A 58 12.19 3.97 10.17
N LYS A 59 13.41 4.47 10.41
CA LYS A 59 14.28 5.04 9.37
C LYS A 59 15.27 4.06 8.76
N SER A 60 15.30 2.82 9.24
CA SER A 60 16.08 1.71 8.67
C SER A 60 15.25 0.93 7.64
N ASN A 61 15.87 -0.03 6.95
CA ASN A 61 15.16 -0.91 6.02
C ASN A 61 14.07 -1.72 6.75
N PHE A 62 12.84 -1.54 6.31
CA PHE A 62 11.63 -2.16 6.82
C PHE A 62 10.65 -2.30 5.65
N ALA A 63 11.03 -3.13 4.68
CA ALA A 63 10.28 -3.32 3.44
C ALA A 63 9.13 -4.31 3.65
N ASP A 64 8.08 -4.14 2.86
CA ASP A 64 6.92 -5.04 2.82
C ASP A 64 6.33 -5.27 4.22
N PRO A 65 5.94 -4.18 4.93
CA PRO A 65 5.42 -4.32 6.27
C PRO A 65 4.10 -5.09 6.29
N CYS A 66 3.87 -5.87 7.34
CA CYS A 66 2.56 -6.22 7.87
C CYS A 66 2.25 -5.34 9.09
N LEU A 67 0.98 -5.08 9.37
CA LEU A 67 0.53 -4.26 10.50
C LEU A 67 -0.68 -4.91 11.19
N LEU A 68 -0.56 -5.14 12.49
CA LEU A 68 -1.66 -5.65 13.32
C LEU A 68 -1.68 -4.99 14.69
N SER A 69 -2.88 -4.86 15.27
CA SER A 69 -3.07 -4.55 16.68
C SER A 69 -3.50 -5.78 17.47
N VAL A 70 -2.88 -5.96 18.63
CA VAL A 70 -3.14 -7.04 19.60
C VAL A 70 -2.94 -6.45 20.99
N ASP A 71 -3.90 -6.64 21.90
CA ASP A 71 -3.82 -6.23 23.30
C ASP A 71 -3.33 -4.77 23.51
N GLU A 72 -3.97 -3.83 22.81
CA GLU A 72 -3.66 -2.38 22.83
C GLU A 72 -2.25 -2.00 22.36
N MET A 73 -1.52 -2.92 21.74
CA MET A 73 -0.24 -2.70 21.11
C MET A 73 -0.39 -2.81 19.59
N PHE A 74 0.47 -2.09 18.87
CA PHE A 74 0.70 -2.25 17.44
C PHE A 74 1.96 -3.09 17.23
N TYR A 75 1.92 -3.98 16.25
CA TYR A 75 3.06 -4.76 15.80
C TYR A 75 3.20 -4.60 14.29
N ALA A 76 4.44 -4.62 13.83
CA ALA A 76 4.76 -4.66 12.42
C ALA A 76 5.85 -5.70 12.16
N PHE A 77 5.69 -6.43 11.07
CA PHE A 77 6.64 -7.44 10.59
C PHE A 77 7.11 -7.02 9.21
N ALA A 78 8.32 -7.34 8.79
CA ALA A 78 8.81 -6.92 7.48
C ALA A 78 9.80 -7.91 6.87
N THR A 79 9.96 -7.82 5.55
CA THR A 79 11.09 -8.40 4.82
C THR A 79 12.39 -7.99 5.50
N ARG A 80 13.29 -8.94 5.69
CA ARG A 80 14.56 -8.76 6.40
C ARG A 80 15.41 -7.58 5.88
N SER A 81 16.08 -6.89 6.81
CA SER A 81 17.09 -5.86 6.52
C SER A 81 18.54 -6.37 6.69
N ASP A 82 18.71 -7.49 7.40
CA ASP A 82 19.98 -8.15 7.69
C ASP A 82 19.93 -9.60 7.15
N PRO A 83 20.98 -10.09 6.45
CA PRO A 83 21.13 -11.51 6.05
C PRO A 83 21.00 -12.55 7.16
N SER A 84 21.19 -12.17 8.42
CA SER A 84 21.08 -13.06 9.57
C SER A 84 19.66 -13.22 10.13
N LEU A 85 18.69 -12.45 9.65
CA LEU A 85 17.30 -12.49 10.11
C LEU A 85 16.39 -12.95 8.97
N HIS A 86 15.39 -13.79 9.23
CA HIS A 86 14.37 -14.12 8.24
C HIS A 86 13.21 -13.12 8.27
N VAL A 87 12.71 -12.79 9.46
CA VAL A 87 11.60 -11.83 9.64
C VAL A 87 11.92 -10.88 10.78
N GLN A 88 11.96 -9.57 10.50
CA GLN A 88 12.14 -8.54 11.52
C GLN A 88 10.81 -8.08 12.12
N VAL A 89 10.84 -7.61 13.37
CA VAL A 89 9.65 -7.17 14.12
C VAL A 89 9.86 -5.79 14.72
N ALA A 90 8.81 -4.98 14.73
CA ALA A 90 8.73 -3.76 15.51
C ALA A 90 7.41 -3.70 16.28
N SER A 91 7.38 -2.94 17.38
CA SER A 91 6.17 -2.74 18.17
C SER A 91 6.02 -1.29 18.61
N ALA A 92 4.78 -0.86 18.83
CA ALA A 92 4.47 0.47 19.30
C ALA A 92 3.24 0.44 20.21
N LYS A 93 3.23 1.28 21.26
CA LYS A 93 2.01 1.53 22.06
C LYS A 93 1.18 2.69 21.48
N ASP A 94 1.86 3.62 20.83
CA ASP A 94 1.29 4.74 20.10
C ASP A 94 1.72 4.57 18.65
N ILE A 95 0.78 4.66 17.70
CA ILE A 95 1.04 4.46 16.26
C ILE A 95 2.14 5.38 15.69
N SER A 96 2.51 6.45 16.41
CA SER A 96 3.58 7.38 16.06
C SER A 96 4.96 7.09 16.69
N ASP A 97 5.09 6.08 17.56
CA ASP A 97 6.30 5.83 18.37
C ASP A 97 6.69 4.34 18.37
N TRP A 98 7.46 3.96 17.34
CA TRP A 98 7.84 2.57 17.07
C TRP A 98 9.22 2.22 17.61
N THR A 99 9.34 1.00 18.11
CA THR A 99 10.62 0.39 18.52
C THR A 99 10.86 -0.85 17.67
N LEU A 100 11.95 -0.84 16.89
CA LEU A 100 12.46 -2.01 16.19
C LEU A 100 13.09 -2.99 17.19
N HIS A 101 12.79 -4.27 17.07
CA HIS A 101 13.38 -5.32 17.90
C HIS A 101 14.71 -5.73 17.25
N GLU A 102 15.76 -4.94 17.46
CA GLU A 102 17.06 -5.16 16.81
C GLU A 102 17.64 -6.55 17.11
N GLY A 103 18.05 -7.25 16.06
CA GLY A 103 18.65 -8.60 16.14
C GLY A 103 17.67 -9.72 16.50
N TYR A 104 16.38 -9.42 16.64
CA TYR A 104 15.36 -10.43 16.90
C TYR A 104 14.75 -10.94 15.59
N ASP A 105 14.76 -12.26 15.42
CA ASP A 105 14.13 -12.95 14.28
C ASP A 105 12.80 -13.58 14.74
N ALA A 106 11.70 -13.18 14.12
CA ALA A 106 10.40 -13.78 14.39
C ALA A 106 10.34 -15.24 13.94
N MET A 107 11.11 -15.65 12.92
CA MET A 107 11.09 -17.00 12.36
C MET A 107 12.52 -17.52 12.19
N PRO A 108 13.22 -17.85 13.29
CA PRO A 108 14.66 -18.18 13.26
C PRO A 108 14.96 -19.51 12.56
N THR A 109 13.97 -20.39 12.39
CA THR A 109 14.11 -21.67 11.69
C THR A 109 13.39 -21.62 10.36
N LEU A 110 14.06 -22.08 9.30
CA LEU A 110 13.47 -22.22 7.97
C LEU A 110 12.81 -23.61 7.81
N PRO A 111 11.72 -23.72 7.05
CA PRO A 111 11.20 -25.03 6.65
C PRO A 111 12.13 -25.68 5.62
N ARG A 112 12.15 -27.01 5.57
CA ARG A 112 13.06 -27.78 4.69
C ARG A 112 12.89 -27.50 3.20
N TRP A 113 11.69 -27.07 2.79
CA TRP A 113 11.40 -26.76 1.39
C TRP A 113 12.04 -25.44 0.91
N ALA A 114 12.39 -24.55 1.83
CA ALA A 114 13.09 -23.31 1.53
C ALA A 114 14.60 -23.56 1.37
N VAL A 115 15.29 -22.68 0.66
CA VAL A 115 16.76 -22.68 0.61
C VAL A 115 17.32 -22.65 2.03
N GLN A 116 18.16 -23.64 2.38
CA GLN A 116 18.69 -23.79 3.75
C GLN A 116 20.01 -23.04 3.97
N GLU A 117 20.83 -22.90 2.92
CA GLU A 117 22.14 -22.29 2.98
C GLU A 117 22.16 -21.00 2.16
N GLY A 118 22.68 -19.93 2.74
CA GLY A 118 22.70 -18.61 2.11
C GLY A 118 21.40 -17.83 2.33
N ASP A 119 20.96 -17.08 1.33
CA ASP A 119 19.76 -16.27 1.43
C ASP A 119 18.52 -17.07 1.05
N ALA A 120 17.71 -17.39 2.07
CA ALA A 120 16.40 -18.02 1.87
C ALA A 120 15.36 -17.08 1.23
N ALA A 121 15.70 -15.79 1.10
CA ALA A 121 14.85 -14.79 0.48
C ALA A 121 13.43 -14.77 1.09
N VAL A 122 13.38 -14.73 2.43
CA VAL A 122 12.12 -14.65 3.18
C VAL A 122 11.56 -13.23 3.05
N TRP A 123 10.40 -13.11 2.40
CA TRP A 123 9.81 -11.82 2.02
C TRP A 123 8.34 -11.69 2.45
N ALA A 124 7.92 -10.43 2.56
CA ALA A 124 6.53 -9.96 2.70
C ALA A 124 5.71 -10.80 3.71
N PRO A 125 6.12 -10.80 5.01
CA PRO A 125 5.40 -11.55 6.01
C PRO A 125 4.01 -10.94 6.26
N GLU A 126 3.00 -11.77 6.47
CA GLU A 126 1.66 -11.39 6.94
C GLU A 126 1.36 -12.15 8.23
N VAL A 127 1.02 -11.43 9.30
CA VAL A 127 0.70 -12.05 10.60
C VAL A 127 -0.76 -11.83 10.96
N VAL A 128 -1.44 -12.92 11.33
CA VAL A 128 -2.84 -12.88 11.78
C VAL A 128 -3.02 -13.67 13.07
N GLN A 129 -3.92 -13.17 13.92
CA GLN A 129 -4.36 -13.89 15.11
C GLN A 129 -5.45 -14.90 14.75
N ARG A 130 -5.26 -16.14 15.17
CA ARG A 130 -6.18 -17.27 15.02
C ARG A 130 -7.34 -17.18 16.03
N PRO A 131 -8.45 -17.90 15.79
CA PRO A 131 -9.57 -17.92 16.73
C PRO A 131 -9.21 -18.45 18.13
N ASP A 132 -8.21 -19.32 18.23
CA ASP A 132 -7.70 -19.86 19.49
C ASP A 132 -6.75 -18.91 20.25
N GLY A 133 -6.49 -17.72 19.68
CA GLY A 133 -5.61 -16.69 20.24
C GLY A 133 -4.13 -16.82 19.85
N SER A 134 -3.73 -17.94 19.23
CA SER A 134 -2.38 -18.09 18.64
C SER A 134 -2.24 -17.31 17.33
N PHE A 135 -1.08 -17.37 16.69
CA PHE A 135 -0.75 -16.56 15.52
C PHE A 135 -0.26 -17.43 14.37
N VAL A 136 -0.62 -17.03 13.14
CA VAL A 136 -0.02 -17.52 11.89
C VAL A 136 0.79 -16.39 11.28
N LEU A 137 1.98 -16.75 10.79
CA LEU A 137 2.81 -15.94 9.90
C LEU A 137 2.80 -16.62 8.52
N TYR A 138 2.26 -15.93 7.51
CA TYR A 138 2.45 -16.28 6.11
C TYR A 138 3.67 -15.56 5.59
N PHE A 139 4.43 -16.21 4.73
CA PHE A 139 5.64 -15.63 4.13
C PHE A 139 5.90 -16.27 2.78
N SER A 140 6.71 -15.63 1.95
CA SER A 140 7.32 -16.29 0.80
C SER A 140 8.79 -16.58 1.04
N ALA A 141 9.30 -17.70 0.51
CA ALA A 141 10.72 -18.04 0.56
C ALA A 141 11.16 -18.75 -0.72
N ALA A 142 12.45 -18.64 -1.05
CA ALA A 142 13.04 -19.27 -2.22
C ALA A 142 12.99 -20.80 -2.11
N TRP A 143 12.56 -21.47 -3.17
CA TRP A 143 12.46 -22.92 -3.24
C TRP A 143 13.85 -23.58 -3.29
N HIS A 144 14.11 -24.55 -2.42
CA HIS A 144 15.44 -25.16 -2.27
C HIS A 144 16.00 -25.78 -3.55
N ALA A 145 15.15 -26.42 -4.38
CA ALA A 145 15.63 -27.09 -5.59
C ALA A 145 15.88 -26.11 -6.75
N ASN A 146 15.32 -24.90 -6.67
CA ASN A 146 15.53 -23.84 -7.65
C ASN A 146 15.15 -22.49 -7.06
N SER A 147 16.15 -21.75 -6.56
CA SER A 147 15.99 -20.47 -5.88
C SER A 147 15.47 -19.33 -6.76
N ARG A 148 15.26 -19.57 -8.06
CA ARG A 148 14.53 -18.67 -8.96
C ARG A 148 13.06 -18.54 -8.55
N PHE A 149 12.47 -19.59 -8.00
CA PHE A 149 11.06 -19.63 -7.64
C PHE A 149 10.87 -19.41 -6.16
N HIS A 150 9.80 -18.71 -5.80
CA HIS A 150 9.35 -18.56 -4.43
C HIS A 150 8.05 -19.33 -4.22
N CYS A 151 7.86 -19.84 -3.01
CA CYS A 151 6.62 -20.46 -2.58
C CYS A 151 6.09 -19.72 -1.34
N VAL A 152 4.78 -19.75 -1.14
CA VAL A 152 4.15 -19.23 0.09
C VAL A 152 4.08 -20.34 1.13
N GLY A 153 4.57 -20.05 2.33
CA GLY A 153 4.53 -20.91 3.50
C GLY A 153 3.66 -20.38 4.63
N THR A 154 3.48 -21.21 5.66
CA THR A 154 2.88 -20.82 6.93
C THR A 154 3.82 -21.18 8.08
N ALA A 155 3.77 -20.40 9.16
CA ALA A 155 4.42 -20.68 10.41
C ALA A 155 3.50 -20.28 11.57
N THR A 156 3.60 -20.94 12.73
CA THR A 156 2.70 -20.68 13.86
C THR A 156 3.45 -20.37 15.15
N SER A 157 2.83 -19.58 16.02
CA SER A 157 3.38 -19.22 17.34
C SER A 157 2.24 -18.95 18.32
N PRO A 158 2.35 -19.29 19.61
CA PRO A 158 1.41 -18.83 20.63
C PRO A 158 1.59 -17.35 20.98
N ASN A 159 2.69 -16.71 20.57
CA ASN A 159 3.00 -15.30 20.84
C ASN A 159 3.06 -14.49 19.55
N VAL A 160 2.54 -13.25 19.58
CA VAL A 160 2.51 -12.35 18.41
C VAL A 160 3.88 -12.11 17.81
N THR A 161 4.94 -11.99 18.62
CA THR A 161 6.31 -11.76 18.12
C THR A 161 7.04 -13.04 17.69
N GLY A 162 6.48 -14.22 17.92
CA GLY A 162 7.17 -15.49 17.68
C GLY A 162 7.88 -16.05 18.93
N PRO A 163 8.88 -16.95 18.76
CA PRO A 163 9.37 -17.46 17.48
C PRO A 163 8.30 -18.32 16.79
N TYR A 164 8.14 -18.12 15.49
CA TYR A 164 7.24 -18.86 14.62
C TYR A 164 7.91 -20.15 14.13
N VAL A 165 7.17 -21.26 14.23
CA VAL A 165 7.60 -22.58 13.75
C VAL A 165 6.95 -22.84 12.39
N PRO A 166 7.74 -22.98 11.30
CA PRO A 166 7.19 -23.14 9.96
C PRO A 166 6.64 -24.55 9.72
N ALA A 167 5.61 -24.64 8.88
CA ALA A 167 5.06 -25.91 8.40
C ALA A 167 6.06 -26.63 7.49
N GLU A 168 6.00 -27.97 7.48
CA GLU A 168 6.93 -28.80 6.72
C GLU A 168 6.74 -28.71 5.20
N GLU A 169 5.56 -28.30 4.73
CA GLU A 169 5.20 -28.14 3.32
C GLU A 169 4.75 -26.69 3.04
N PRO A 170 4.97 -26.18 1.81
CA PRO A 170 4.45 -24.87 1.43
C PRO A 170 2.92 -24.91 1.31
N LEU A 171 2.28 -23.77 1.55
CA LEU A 171 0.83 -23.59 1.34
C LEU A 171 0.49 -23.61 -0.15
N THR A 172 1.33 -22.97 -0.99
CA THR A 172 1.17 -22.97 -2.45
C THR A 172 2.49 -22.69 -3.16
N CYS A 173 2.70 -23.33 -4.32
CA CYS A 173 3.83 -23.06 -5.19
C CYS A 173 3.54 -23.36 -6.67
N PRO A 174 2.90 -22.43 -7.41
CA PRO A 174 2.55 -22.62 -8.82
C PRO A 174 3.75 -22.34 -9.74
N PHE A 175 4.66 -23.32 -9.87
CA PHE A 175 5.90 -23.17 -10.64
C PHE A 175 5.68 -22.82 -12.12
N ASP A 176 4.59 -23.29 -12.73
CA ASP A 176 4.21 -22.99 -14.12
C ASP A 176 3.82 -21.51 -14.32
N GLN A 177 3.51 -20.80 -13.23
CA GLN A 177 3.20 -19.37 -13.20
C GLN A 177 4.31 -18.52 -12.56
N GLY A 178 5.49 -19.13 -12.32
CA GLY A 178 6.65 -18.47 -11.73
C GLY A 178 6.80 -18.61 -10.22
N GLY A 179 5.86 -19.26 -9.52
CA GLY A 179 5.83 -19.36 -8.07
C GLY A 179 4.81 -18.41 -7.43
N ALA A 180 4.88 -18.24 -6.11
CA ALA A 180 3.96 -17.41 -5.33
C ALA A 180 4.71 -16.56 -4.30
N ILE A 181 4.36 -15.28 -4.22
CA ILE A 181 4.86 -14.33 -3.21
C ILE A 181 3.73 -13.43 -2.67
N ASP A 182 4.09 -12.57 -1.72
CA ASP A 182 3.23 -11.53 -1.14
C ASP A 182 1.88 -12.04 -0.63
N PRO A 183 1.85 -12.99 0.32
CA PRO A 183 0.61 -13.46 0.89
C PRO A 183 -0.07 -12.38 1.74
N THR A 184 -1.40 -12.33 1.70
CA THR A 184 -2.25 -11.60 2.65
C THR A 184 -3.44 -12.47 3.04
N PHE A 185 -4.00 -12.23 4.21
CA PHE A 185 -5.11 -13.01 4.74
C PHE A 185 -6.39 -12.18 4.83
N ILE A 186 -7.53 -12.80 4.49
CA ILE A 186 -8.85 -12.25 4.77
C ILE A 186 -9.79 -13.33 5.31
N TYR A 187 -10.39 -13.02 6.45
CA TYR A 187 -11.59 -13.73 6.91
C TYR A 187 -12.84 -13.03 6.36
N ASP A 188 -13.50 -13.64 5.39
CA ASP A 188 -14.76 -13.16 4.82
C ASP A 188 -15.92 -13.51 5.75
N GLN A 189 -16.21 -12.60 6.68
CA GLN A 189 -17.30 -12.74 7.64
C GLN A 189 -18.68 -12.96 7.01
N ARG A 190 -18.87 -12.58 5.73
CA ARG A 190 -20.16 -12.78 5.05
C ARG A 190 -20.40 -14.24 4.68
N LYS A 191 -19.32 -14.94 4.35
CA LYS A 191 -19.33 -16.34 3.90
C LYS A 191 -18.90 -17.30 5.00
N ASN A 192 -18.32 -16.78 6.10
CA ASN A 192 -17.65 -17.58 7.10
C ASN A 192 -16.58 -18.46 6.45
N MET A 193 -15.68 -17.82 5.70
CA MET A 193 -14.58 -18.48 4.98
C MET A 193 -13.32 -17.65 5.06
N SER A 194 -12.19 -18.31 5.26
CA SER A 194 -10.87 -17.69 5.28
C SER A 194 -10.12 -17.94 3.98
N PHE A 195 -9.46 -16.89 3.49
CA PHE A 195 -8.70 -16.92 2.24
C PHE A 195 -7.30 -16.37 2.49
N VAL A 196 -6.32 -17.01 1.85
CA VAL A 196 -4.97 -16.46 1.68
C VAL A 196 -4.83 -16.03 0.23
N VAL A 197 -4.78 -14.72 0.00
CA VAL A 197 -4.54 -14.13 -1.33
C VAL A 197 -3.04 -13.97 -1.52
N TYR A 198 -2.55 -14.20 -2.74
CA TYR A 198 -1.11 -14.11 -3.05
C TYR A 198 -0.91 -13.63 -4.49
N LYS A 199 0.27 -13.11 -4.80
CA LYS A 199 0.73 -12.81 -6.16
C LYS A 199 1.37 -14.05 -6.78
N ASN A 200 1.03 -14.40 -8.02
CA ASN A 200 1.90 -15.31 -8.78
C ASN A 200 3.15 -14.57 -9.24
N ASP A 201 4.31 -15.17 -9.01
CA ASP A 201 5.63 -14.57 -9.25
C ASP A 201 6.03 -14.63 -10.74
N GLY A 202 5.15 -14.15 -11.62
CA GLY A 202 5.32 -14.21 -13.07
C GLY A 202 6.60 -13.53 -13.56
N ASN A 203 7.09 -12.53 -12.83
CA ASN A 203 8.39 -11.89 -13.08
C ASN A 203 9.58 -12.85 -12.94
N ALA A 204 9.47 -13.94 -12.16
CA ALA A 204 10.51 -14.97 -12.12
C ALA A 204 10.69 -15.63 -13.50
N ILE A 205 9.62 -15.75 -14.28
CA ILE A 205 9.63 -16.27 -15.67
C ILE A 205 9.32 -15.17 -16.71
N GLY A 206 9.58 -13.93 -16.34
CA GLY A 206 9.31 -12.78 -17.19
C GLY A 206 10.26 -12.68 -18.38
N SER A 207 9.90 -11.80 -19.30
CA SER A 207 10.58 -11.49 -20.56
C SER A 207 11.81 -10.56 -20.38
N GLY A 208 12.20 -10.26 -19.15
CA GLY A 208 13.27 -9.33 -18.81
C GLY A 208 12.82 -7.86 -18.78
N GLY A 209 13.77 -6.94 -18.63
CA GLY A 209 13.50 -5.51 -18.46
C GLY A 209 13.31 -5.11 -16.99
N ALA A 210 12.61 -3.99 -16.73
CA ALA A 210 12.32 -3.52 -15.38
C ALA A 210 11.59 -4.61 -14.57
N CYS A 211 12.06 -4.86 -13.35
CA CYS A 211 11.56 -5.92 -12.47
C CYS A 211 11.43 -7.30 -13.16
N SER A 212 12.36 -7.59 -14.08
CA SER A 212 12.40 -8.82 -14.89
C SER A 212 11.18 -9.10 -15.77
N ASN A 213 10.29 -8.12 -15.95
CA ASN A 213 8.99 -8.32 -16.62
C ASN A 213 8.50 -7.09 -17.41
N GLY A 214 9.40 -6.15 -17.74
CA GLY A 214 9.06 -4.92 -18.47
C GLY A 214 9.00 -5.06 -19.98
N ASN A 215 9.61 -6.11 -20.56
CA ASN A 215 9.55 -6.35 -22.00
C ASN A 215 8.19 -6.96 -22.40
N TRP A 216 7.61 -6.55 -23.53
CA TRP A 216 6.32 -7.10 -23.98
C TRP A 216 6.52 -8.23 -25.02
N PRO A 217 5.70 -9.31 -25.00
CA PRO A 217 4.69 -9.61 -23.99
C PRO A 217 5.33 -9.96 -22.63
N ASN A 218 4.78 -9.42 -21.55
CA ASN A 218 5.20 -9.76 -20.20
C ASN A 218 4.46 -11.00 -19.68
N THR A 219 4.96 -11.61 -18.62
CA THR A 219 4.26 -12.68 -17.92
C THR A 219 3.29 -12.06 -16.91
N PRO A 220 2.01 -12.47 -16.85
CA PRO A 220 1.09 -11.94 -15.86
C PRO A 220 1.60 -12.11 -14.43
N THR A 221 1.45 -11.09 -13.60
CA THR A 221 1.74 -11.08 -12.16
C THR A 221 0.45 -10.73 -11.44
N SER A 222 -0.43 -11.70 -11.28
CA SER A 222 -1.82 -11.53 -10.89
C SER A 222 -2.08 -12.08 -9.49
N PHE A 223 -3.18 -11.68 -8.88
CA PHE A 223 -3.55 -12.12 -7.53
C PHE A 223 -4.45 -13.35 -7.61
N GLN A 224 -4.12 -14.36 -6.83
CA GLN A 224 -4.85 -15.63 -6.68
C GLN A 224 -5.15 -15.88 -5.21
N PHE A 225 -5.85 -16.97 -4.90
CA PHE A 225 -6.19 -17.31 -3.52
C PHE A 225 -6.19 -18.81 -3.25
N ASN A 226 -5.93 -19.16 -1.99
CA ASN A 226 -6.28 -20.44 -1.38
C ASN A 226 -7.40 -20.24 -0.37
N VAL A 227 -8.27 -21.24 -0.21
CA VAL A 227 -9.18 -21.30 0.94
C VAL A 227 -8.46 -22.05 2.05
N VAL A 228 -8.53 -21.54 3.27
CA VAL A 228 -7.96 -22.18 4.47
C VAL A 228 -9.04 -22.40 5.52
N ASP A 229 -8.81 -23.37 6.40
CA ASP A 229 -9.71 -23.71 7.48
C ASP A 229 -9.89 -22.53 8.44
N ASN A 230 -11.13 -22.31 8.89
CA ASN A 230 -11.44 -21.17 9.75
C ASN A 230 -10.88 -21.34 11.17
N ASP A 231 -10.62 -22.57 11.62
CA ASP A 231 -10.17 -22.85 12.99
C ASP A 231 -8.65 -22.71 13.13
N ASP A 232 -7.90 -22.94 12.05
CA ASP A 232 -6.43 -22.90 12.07
C ASP A 232 -5.76 -21.90 11.12
N TYR A 233 -6.50 -21.41 10.12
CA TYR A 233 -6.02 -20.52 9.06
C TYR A 233 -4.81 -21.06 8.25
N THR A 234 -4.42 -22.32 8.39
CA THR A 234 -3.24 -22.92 7.74
C THR A 234 -3.59 -24.13 6.89
N THR A 235 -4.56 -24.94 7.30
CA THR A 235 -5.02 -26.12 6.57
C THR A 235 -5.77 -25.67 5.33
N ARG A 236 -5.22 -25.98 4.16
CA ARG A 236 -5.89 -25.69 2.89
C ARG A 236 -7.18 -26.52 2.77
N ILE A 237 -8.30 -25.85 2.49
CA ILE A 237 -9.57 -26.50 2.20
C ILE A 237 -9.74 -26.64 0.69
N GLY A 238 -10.06 -27.85 0.26
CA GLY A 238 -10.22 -28.19 -1.16
C GLY A 238 -8.94 -28.69 -1.81
N ASN A 239 -9.06 -29.34 -2.96
CA ASN A 239 -7.91 -29.78 -3.74
C ASN A 239 -7.27 -28.57 -4.46
N ASP A 240 -6.05 -28.75 -4.97
CA ASP A 240 -5.41 -27.91 -6.00
C ASP A 240 -6.34 -27.60 -7.18
N THR A 241 -7.39 -28.43 -7.34
CA THR A 241 -8.45 -28.38 -8.34
C THR A 241 -9.79 -27.82 -7.84
N TRP A 242 -9.83 -26.99 -6.80
CA TRP A 242 -10.90 -25.97 -6.71
C TRP A 242 -10.72 -24.83 -7.74
N THR A 243 -10.05 -25.14 -8.86
CA THR A 243 -10.39 -24.62 -10.17
C THR A 243 -11.61 -25.40 -10.68
N PRO A 244 -12.77 -24.77 -10.94
CA PRO A 244 -13.65 -25.31 -11.97
C PRO A 244 -12.77 -25.55 -13.18
N VAL A 245 -12.62 -26.82 -13.57
CA VAL A 245 -11.79 -27.29 -14.68
C VAL A 245 -11.78 -26.23 -15.80
N GLY A 246 -10.65 -25.54 -15.95
CA GLY A 246 -10.39 -24.65 -17.09
C GLY A 246 -10.81 -23.17 -17.01
N ASN A 247 -11.12 -22.56 -15.85
CA ASN A 247 -11.25 -21.10 -15.75
C ASN A 247 -10.70 -20.54 -14.43
N SER A 248 -10.07 -19.37 -14.52
CA SER A 248 -9.08 -18.84 -13.59
C SER A 248 -9.61 -18.27 -12.25
N SER A 249 -8.87 -18.55 -11.19
CA SER A 249 -9.06 -18.13 -9.77
C SER A 249 -8.48 -16.73 -9.47
N TRP A 250 -8.49 -15.81 -10.44
CA TRP A 250 -7.88 -14.49 -10.26
C TRP A 250 -8.75 -13.58 -9.40
N VAL A 251 -8.15 -13.03 -8.35
CA VAL A 251 -8.65 -11.86 -7.61
C VAL A 251 -8.54 -10.61 -8.46
N LEU A 252 -7.36 -10.40 -9.02
CA LEU A 252 -7.01 -9.34 -9.94
C LEU A 252 -6.12 -9.92 -11.00
N PHE A 253 -6.43 -9.67 -12.27
CA PHE A 253 -5.53 -9.95 -13.38
C PHE A 253 -4.70 -8.70 -13.69
N SER A 254 -3.38 -8.85 -13.77
CA SER A 254 -2.47 -7.78 -14.15
C SER A 254 -2.66 -7.41 -15.62
N ASP A 255 -2.73 -6.11 -15.91
CA ASP A 255 -2.84 -5.61 -17.28
C ASP A 255 -1.77 -4.57 -17.59
N ARG A 256 -1.78 -4.06 -18.82
CA ARG A 256 -0.75 -3.15 -19.32
C ARG A 256 -0.68 -1.82 -18.56
N SER A 257 -1.79 -1.36 -17.96
CA SER A 257 -1.84 -0.11 -17.21
C SER A 257 -1.15 -0.20 -15.84
N ASP A 258 -0.99 -1.42 -15.30
CA ASP A 258 -0.28 -1.62 -14.03
C ASP A 258 1.22 -1.32 -14.17
N GLY A 259 1.78 -1.62 -15.34
CA GLY A 259 3.22 -1.65 -15.58
C GLY A 259 3.72 -3.10 -15.63
N PRO A 260 5.00 -3.35 -15.32
CA PRO A 260 5.56 -4.70 -15.40
C PRO A 260 4.92 -5.65 -14.39
N ASN A 261 4.61 -5.17 -13.18
CA ASN A 261 4.10 -6.00 -12.10
C ASN A 261 2.89 -5.37 -11.36
N VAL A 262 2.01 -6.23 -10.82
CA VAL A 262 1.29 -5.92 -9.56
C VAL A 262 1.79 -6.79 -8.41
N GLU A 263 1.84 -6.21 -7.21
CA GLU A 263 2.49 -6.79 -6.02
C GLU A 263 1.76 -6.42 -4.72
N SER A 264 2.13 -7.06 -3.61
CA SER A 264 1.70 -6.73 -2.25
C SER A 264 0.18 -6.51 -2.12
N PRO A 265 -0.67 -7.51 -2.45
CA PRO A 265 -2.10 -7.38 -2.25
C PRO A 265 -2.41 -7.21 -0.76
N GLN A 266 -3.39 -6.37 -0.47
CA GLN A 266 -4.02 -6.22 0.84
C GLN A 266 -5.52 -6.15 0.64
N ILE A 267 -6.23 -7.11 1.20
CA ILE A 267 -7.66 -7.24 0.99
C ILE A 267 -8.39 -7.31 2.32
N PHE A 268 -9.41 -6.46 2.47
CA PHE A 268 -10.19 -6.40 3.69
C PHE A 268 -11.65 -6.06 3.40
N TYR A 269 -12.52 -6.49 4.30
CA TYR A 269 -13.96 -6.24 4.23
C TYR A 269 -14.34 -5.16 5.25
N ARG A 270 -15.15 -4.19 4.82
CA ARG A 270 -15.75 -3.20 5.72
C ARG A 270 -17.26 -3.23 5.66
N GLY A 271 -17.88 -3.01 6.82
CA GLY A 271 -19.32 -2.94 7.00
C GLY A 271 -19.92 -4.17 7.68
N ASN A 272 -21.24 -4.23 7.73
CA ASN A 272 -21.98 -5.13 8.60
C ASN A 272 -22.89 -6.13 7.87
N ALA A 273 -22.95 -6.10 6.54
CA ALA A 273 -23.78 -7.02 5.77
C ALA A 273 -23.46 -8.48 6.17
N LYS A 274 -24.50 -9.27 6.46
CA LYS A 274 -24.36 -10.71 6.73
C LYS A 274 -25.12 -11.52 5.68
N GLY A 275 -24.57 -12.68 5.32
CA GLY A 275 -25.15 -13.54 4.31
C GLY A 275 -25.07 -12.97 2.89
N ARG A 276 -25.88 -13.55 1.99
CA ARG A 276 -25.73 -13.41 0.54
C ARG A 276 -26.09 -12.04 -0.02
N TYR A 277 -27.15 -11.43 0.49
CA TYR A 277 -27.68 -10.16 -0.01
C TYR A 277 -27.46 -9.08 1.04
N ALA A 278 -26.77 -8.01 0.66
CA ALA A 278 -26.71 -6.81 1.47
C ALA A 278 -28.01 -6.00 1.24
N ALA A 279 -28.54 -5.37 2.29
CA ALA A 279 -29.78 -4.61 2.17
C ALA A 279 -29.61 -3.41 1.21
N ALA A 280 -30.72 -2.92 0.67
CA ALA A 280 -30.68 -1.68 -0.10
C ALA A 280 -30.18 -0.53 0.80
N GLY A 281 -29.12 0.15 0.36
CA GLY A 281 -28.46 1.20 1.16
C GLY A 281 -27.34 0.71 2.08
N ASP A 282 -27.00 -0.58 2.04
CA ASP A 282 -25.82 -1.11 2.72
C ASP A 282 -24.52 -0.64 2.01
N ASP A 283 -23.62 -0.08 2.81
CA ASP A 283 -22.34 0.49 2.38
C ASP A 283 -21.18 -0.49 2.61
N SER A 284 -21.48 -1.75 2.91
CA SER A 284 -20.48 -2.81 2.95
C SER A 284 -19.74 -2.95 1.64
N ALA A 285 -18.42 -3.11 1.73
CA ALA A 285 -17.54 -3.23 0.58
C ALA A 285 -16.28 -4.05 0.91
N TYR A 286 -15.71 -4.63 -0.14
CA TYR A 286 -14.38 -5.21 -0.11
C TYR A 286 -13.42 -4.25 -0.78
N HIS A 287 -12.30 -4.01 -0.11
CA HIS A 287 -11.24 -3.12 -0.55
C HIS A 287 -10.03 -3.98 -0.90
N LEU A 288 -9.45 -3.71 -2.07
CA LEU A 288 -8.16 -4.24 -2.47
C LEU A 288 -7.20 -3.06 -2.61
N ILE A 289 -6.18 -3.01 -1.78
CA ILE A 289 -5.03 -2.11 -1.92
C ILE A 289 -3.87 -2.96 -2.43
N TYR A 290 -3.12 -2.44 -3.40
CA TYR A 290 -1.99 -3.19 -3.97
C TYR A 290 -0.96 -2.26 -4.57
N ASN A 291 0.22 -2.79 -4.86
CA ASN A 291 1.24 -2.10 -5.60
C ASN A 291 1.15 -2.35 -7.11
N ALA A 292 1.35 -1.32 -7.90
CA ALA A 292 1.53 -1.40 -9.34
C ALA A 292 2.85 -0.74 -9.75
N GLY A 293 3.43 -1.20 -10.86
CA GLY A 293 4.69 -0.69 -11.40
C GLY A 293 5.87 -1.58 -11.03
N CYS A 294 7.07 -1.01 -10.97
CA CYS A 294 8.28 -1.75 -10.64
C CYS A 294 8.88 -1.22 -9.34
N TYR A 295 9.04 -2.08 -8.33
CA TYR A 295 9.72 -1.72 -7.07
C TYR A 295 11.14 -1.18 -7.29
N ALA A 296 11.73 -1.47 -8.45
CA ALA A 296 13.05 -1.04 -8.87
C ALA A 296 13.08 0.28 -9.68
N ASP A 297 11.98 1.03 -9.75
CA ASP A 297 11.98 2.39 -10.31
C ASP A 297 10.90 3.28 -9.66
N GLU A 298 10.80 4.54 -10.11
CA GLU A 298 9.86 5.51 -9.54
C GLU A 298 8.39 5.28 -9.94
N SER A 299 8.09 4.30 -10.81
CA SER A 299 6.71 3.94 -11.20
C SER A 299 5.95 3.17 -10.13
N TYR A 300 6.67 2.63 -9.12
CA TYR A 300 6.06 1.92 -8.00
C TYR A 300 5.11 2.82 -7.23
N ARG A 301 3.88 2.36 -7.06
CA ARG A 301 2.78 3.15 -6.49
C ARG A 301 1.75 2.24 -5.84
N ILE A 302 0.97 2.80 -4.93
CA ILE A 302 -0.10 2.13 -4.20
C ILE A 302 -1.44 2.54 -4.82
N GLU A 303 -2.19 1.56 -5.28
CA GLU A 303 -3.51 1.71 -5.88
C GLU A 303 -4.57 1.02 -5.02
N HIS A 304 -5.82 1.47 -5.16
CA HIS A 304 -6.96 0.93 -4.47
C HIS A 304 -8.11 0.69 -5.44
N ILE A 305 -8.76 -0.45 -5.28
CA ILE A 305 -10.02 -0.76 -5.96
C ILE A 305 -11.02 -1.25 -4.92
N VAL A 306 -12.25 -0.73 -4.99
CA VAL A 306 -13.35 -1.14 -4.10
C VAL A 306 -14.46 -1.82 -4.89
N CYS A 307 -14.96 -2.93 -4.34
CA CYS A 307 -16.15 -3.60 -4.83
C CYS A 307 -17.24 -3.59 -3.74
N ARG A 308 -18.42 -3.06 -4.06
CA ARG A 308 -19.53 -3.09 -3.11
C ARG A 308 -20.06 -4.49 -2.90
N ALA A 309 -20.33 -4.80 -1.65
CA ALA A 309 -20.86 -6.09 -1.23
C ALA A 309 -22.35 -6.27 -1.64
N THR A 310 -23.06 -5.19 -1.99
CA THR A 310 -24.41 -5.21 -2.60
C THR A 310 -24.41 -5.60 -4.08
N GLN A 311 -23.26 -5.55 -4.76
CA GLN A 311 -23.12 -5.92 -6.18
C GLN A 311 -22.97 -7.42 -6.42
N LEU A 312 -22.98 -8.24 -5.35
CA LEU A 312 -23.13 -9.69 -5.43
C LEU A 312 -24.55 -10.03 -5.95
N ASN A 313 -24.80 -9.79 -7.23
CA ASN A 313 -26.10 -10.00 -7.87
C ASN A 313 -26.45 -11.50 -7.93
N ALA A 314 -27.52 -11.89 -7.25
CA ALA A 314 -28.74 -12.46 -7.85
C ALA A 314 -28.70 -13.68 -8.83
N VAL A 315 -27.62 -14.46 -9.00
CA VAL A 315 -27.61 -15.56 -10.02
C VAL A 315 -27.58 -17.03 -9.53
N SER A 316 -27.77 -17.38 -8.26
CA SER A 316 -28.04 -18.82 -7.94
C SER A 316 -28.89 -19.06 -6.70
N THR A 317 -30.22 -18.93 -6.78
CA THR A 317 -31.16 -19.03 -5.65
C THR A 317 -31.20 -20.36 -4.85
N HIS A 318 -30.26 -21.30 -5.04
CA HIS A 318 -30.29 -22.61 -4.39
C HIS A 318 -28.97 -22.87 -3.65
N TRP A 319 -29.04 -22.92 -2.32
CA TRP A 319 -27.99 -23.45 -1.47
C TRP A 319 -28.44 -24.82 -0.98
N ASN A 320 -27.69 -25.86 -1.31
CA ASN A 320 -27.61 -27.07 -0.52
C ASN A 320 -26.14 -27.17 -0.09
N ALA A 321 -25.87 -27.64 1.14
CA ALA A 321 -24.53 -27.78 1.73
C ALA A 321 -23.53 -28.67 0.94
N HIS A 322 -23.85 -29.07 -0.28
CA HIS A 322 -23.12 -30.00 -1.15
C HIS A 322 -22.92 -29.47 -2.57
N ASP A 323 -22.98 -28.17 -2.83
CA ASP A 323 -22.63 -27.61 -4.15
C ASP A 323 -21.16 -27.13 -4.20
N PRO A 324 -20.23 -27.95 -4.72
CA PRO A 324 -18.81 -27.61 -4.88
C PRO A 324 -18.53 -26.69 -6.08
N THR A 325 -19.53 -26.01 -6.64
CA THR A 325 -19.35 -25.10 -7.79
C THR A 325 -19.56 -23.62 -7.45
N TYR A 326 -19.99 -23.30 -6.23
CA TYR A 326 -20.28 -21.92 -5.79
C TYR A 326 -19.27 -21.41 -4.75
N ILE A 327 -18.04 -21.15 -5.20
CA ILE A 327 -17.19 -20.13 -4.60
C ILE A 327 -16.85 -19.22 -5.78
N PRO A 328 -17.32 -17.97 -5.78
CA PRO A 328 -16.27 -16.97 -5.63
C PRO A 328 -16.76 -15.63 -5.08
N PHE A 329 -16.16 -15.27 -3.95
CA PHE A 329 -15.84 -13.89 -3.61
C PHE A 329 -15.34 -13.05 -4.82
N PHE A 330 -14.74 -13.69 -5.85
CA PHE A 330 -14.12 -13.06 -7.02
C PHE A 330 -14.88 -13.03 -8.37
N ARG A 331 -15.98 -13.79 -8.62
CA ARG A 331 -16.75 -13.59 -9.89
C ARG A 331 -17.69 -12.40 -9.81
N ASP A 332 -18.19 -12.11 -8.61
CA ASP A 332 -19.12 -11.01 -8.38
C ASP A 332 -18.39 -9.66 -8.23
N CYS A 333 -17.07 -9.70 -7.97
CA CYS A 333 -16.16 -8.56 -7.85
C CYS A 333 -14.93 -8.78 -8.75
N SER A 334 -15.02 -8.45 -10.03
CA SER A 334 -13.84 -8.45 -10.91
C SER A 334 -13.10 -7.12 -10.77
N PHE A 335 -12.13 -7.05 -9.85
CA PHE A 335 -11.32 -5.84 -9.63
C PHE A 335 -10.64 -5.37 -10.93
N GLY A 336 -10.18 -6.30 -11.79
CA GLY A 336 -9.56 -5.97 -13.08
C GLY A 336 -10.50 -5.29 -14.09
N ALA A 337 -11.80 -5.56 -14.05
CA ALA A 337 -12.80 -4.89 -14.88
C ALA A 337 -13.14 -3.46 -14.42
N MET A 338 -12.63 -3.05 -13.26
CA MET A 338 -12.91 -1.75 -12.63
C MET A 338 -11.80 -0.71 -12.89
N LYS A 339 -10.72 -1.08 -13.59
CA LYS A 339 -9.66 -0.13 -13.99
C LYS A 339 -10.13 0.79 -15.11
N PRO A 340 -9.65 2.05 -15.18
CA PRO A 340 -10.16 3.06 -16.12
C PRO A 340 -10.14 2.65 -17.61
N ASP A 341 -9.16 1.82 -18.01
CA ASP A 341 -9.00 1.40 -19.41
C ASP A 341 -9.83 0.16 -19.76
N SER A 342 -10.06 -0.76 -18.82
CA SER A 342 -10.90 -1.95 -18.99
C SER A 342 -12.39 -1.65 -18.80
N TYR A 343 -12.73 -0.73 -17.88
CA TYR A 343 -14.09 -0.26 -17.59
C TYR A 343 -14.82 0.32 -18.81
N LYS A 344 -14.06 0.89 -19.76
CA LYS A 344 -14.61 1.47 -21.00
C LYS A 344 -15.05 0.45 -22.05
N SER A 345 -14.61 -0.80 -21.97
CA SER A 345 -14.63 -1.67 -23.16
C SER A 345 -15.79 -2.68 -23.25
N TRP A 346 -16.31 -3.28 -22.17
CA TRP A 346 -17.23 -4.43 -22.36
C TRP A 346 -18.37 -4.65 -21.33
N GLY A 347 -18.38 -4.02 -20.15
CA GLY A 347 -19.21 -4.53 -19.04
C GLY A 347 -20.60 -3.93 -18.81
N GLN A 348 -20.87 -2.68 -19.19
CA GLN A 348 -22.05 -1.96 -18.67
C GLN A 348 -23.14 -1.63 -19.70
N SER A 349 -22.84 -1.71 -21.00
CA SER A 349 -23.78 -1.30 -22.05
C SER A 349 -24.96 -2.27 -22.24
N PHE A 350 -24.88 -3.51 -21.73
CA PHE A 350 -25.92 -4.52 -21.98
C PHE A 350 -27.08 -4.51 -20.98
N LEU A 351 -26.95 -3.84 -19.82
CA LEU A 351 -27.97 -3.89 -18.74
C LEU A 351 -28.58 -2.53 -18.34
N GLY A 352 -28.18 -1.42 -18.98
CA GLY A 352 -28.75 -0.10 -18.66
C GLY A 352 -28.43 0.43 -17.24
N LEU A 353 -27.47 -0.16 -16.53
CA LEU A 353 -27.06 0.21 -15.17
C LEU A 353 -26.02 1.34 -15.14
N LYS A 354 -26.19 2.34 -16.01
CA LYS A 354 -25.15 3.34 -16.31
C LYS A 354 -24.76 4.26 -15.14
N ASP A 355 -25.56 4.33 -14.06
CA ASP A 355 -25.43 5.38 -13.03
C ASP A 355 -25.59 4.92 -11.56
N LYS A 356 -25.41 3.64 -11.21
CA LYS A 356 -25.68 3.17 -9.82
C LYS A 356 -24.62 2.26 -9.18
N ILE A 357 -23.45 2.11 -9.78
CA ILE A 357 -22.40 1.21 -9.30
C ILE A 357 -21.22 2.07 -8.83
N ASP A 358 -21.15 2.29 -7.52
CA ASP A 358 -20.18 3.17 -6.85
C ASP A 358 -18.84 2.44 -6.60
N ASN A 359 -18.25 1.88 -7.67
CA ASN A 359 -16.91 1.29 -7.65
C ASN A 359 -15.90 2.38 -7.95
N HIS A 360 -14.83 2.44 -7.16
CA HIS A 360 -13.78 3.45 -7.30
C HIS A 360 -12.44 2.77 -7.54
N TYR A 361 -11.67 3.42 -8.39
CA TYR A 361 -10.24 3.21 -8.52
C TYR A 361 -9.57 4.47 -7.99
N ASP A 362 -8.71 4.33 -7.00
CA ASP A 362 -8.00 5.44 -6.38
C ASP A 362 -6.49 5.18 -6.43
N LEU A 363 -5.74 6.17 -6.92
CA LEU A 363 -4.30 6.20 -6.70
C LEU A 363 -4.04 6.76 -5.30
N LEU A 364 -3.62 5.92 -4.36
CA LEU A 364 -3.42 6.34 -2.97
C LEU A 364 -2.12 7.11 -2.79
N LEU A 365 -1.01 6.54 -3.25
CA LEU A 365 0.33 7.13 -3.13
C LEU A 365 1.18 6.76 -4.34
N LYS A 366 2.02 7.68 -4.78
CA LYS A 366 3.05 7.48 -5.81
C LYS A 366 4.27 8.35 -5.48
N THR A 367 5.36 8.12 -6.20
CA THR A 367 6.52 9.02 -6.17
C THR A 367 6.10 10.48 -6.43
N GLY A 368 6.54 11.39 -5.56
CA GLY A 368 6.28 12.83 -5.63
C GLY A 368 5.94 13.46 -4.27
N THR A 369 5.41 14.69 -4.30
CA THR A 369 5.02 15.41 -3.09
C THR A 369 3.58 15.04 -2.67
N TYR A 370 3.42 14.38 -1.52
CA TYR A 370 2.14 14.26 -0.84
C TYR A 370 1.88 15.51 0.02
N ARG A 371 0.70 16.12 -0.08
CA ARG A 371 0.34 17.30 0.73
C ARG A 371 -0.55 16.89 1.90
N GLN A 372 -0.06 17.13 3.11
CA GLN A 372 -0.79 16.96 4.35
C GLN A 372 -1.99 17.94 4.43
N PRO A 373 -3.01 17.67 5.27
CA PRO A 373 -4.17 18.56 5.44
C PRO A 373 -3.83 19.98 5.90
N ASP A 374 -2.70 20.16 6.59
CA ASP A 374 -2.19 21.47 7.03
C ASP A 374 -1.39 22.20 5.93
N GLY A 375 -1.29 21.62 4.73
CA GLY A 375 -0.58 22.17 3.58
C GLY A 375 0.88 21.74 3.46
N VAL A 376 1.45 21.08 4.47
CA VAL A 376 2.85 20.64 4.46
C VAL A 376 3.06 19.59 3.37
N GLY A 377 3.98 19.87 2.45
CA GLY A 377 4.41 18.89 1.43
C GLY A 377 5.44 17.92 2.02
N VAL A 378 5.27 16.63 1.73
CA VAL A 378 6.18 15.54 2.11
C VAL A 378 6.56 14.81 0.85
N GLU A 379 7.86 14.71 0.55
CA GLU A 379 8.32 13.85 -0.53
C GLU A 379 8.11 12.38 -0.19
N ILE A 380 7.70 11.59 -1.18
CA ILE A 380 7.54 10.14 -1.10
C ILE A 380 8.19 9.56 -2.35
N PHE A 381 8.99 8.50 -2.20
CA PHE A 381 9.68 7.81 -3.29
C PHE A 381 9.31 6.33 -3.29
N ALA A 382 8.79 5.83 -4.42
CA ALA A 382 8.41 4.43 -4.63
C ALA A 382 7.66 3.77 -3.44
N PRO A 383 6.51 4.32 -3.00
CA PRO A 383 5.78 3.77 -1.88
C PRO A 383 5.22 2.38 -2.22
N GLY A 384 5.33 1.44 -1.29
CA GLY A 384 4.75 0.11 -1.46
C GLY A 384 4.76 -0.77 -0.24
N GLY A 385 4.43 -2.05 -0.43
CA GLY A 385 4.11 -2.97 0.65
C GLY A 385 3.02 -2.42 1.57
N PRO A 386 1.85 -1.99 1.05
CA PRO A 386 0.77 -1.56 1.91
C PRO A 386 0.42 -2.70 2.88
N ALA A 387 0.05 -2.35 4.11
CA ALA A 387 -0.55 -3.24 5.09
C ALA A 387 -1.58 -2.48 5.92
N VAL A 388 -2.82 -2.96 5.91
CA VAL A 388 -3.93 -2.26 6.57
C VAL A 388 -4.25 -2.94 7.89
N ILE A 389 -4.30 -2.14 8.95
CA ILE A 389 -4.67 -2.62 10.28
C ILE A 389 -6.12 -3.11 10.31
N GLN A 390 -6.47 -3.99 11.25
CA GLN A 390 -7.74 -4.74 11.22
C GLN A 390 -9.02 -3.88 11.21
N ASP A 391 -8.98 -2.67 11.79
CA ASP A 391 -10.13 -1.75 11.78
C ASP A 391 -10.17 -0.81 10.55
N GLY A 392 -9.14 -0.86 9.70
CA GLY A 392 -8.98 -0.04 8.51
C GLY A 392 -8.56 1.41 8.78
N SER A 393 -8.20 1.79 10.02
CA SER A 393 -7.87 3.18 10.35
C SER A 393 -6.49 3.61 9.84
N TYR A 394 -5.53 2.69 9.78
CA TYR A 394 -4.15 2.94 9.38
C TYR A 394 -3.66 1.98 8.32
N MET A 395 -2.76 2.48 7.48
CA MET A 395 -1.97 1.71 6.54
C MET A 395 -0.48 1.91 6.85
N ALA A 396 0.22 0.82 7.14
CA ALA A 396 1.68 0.78 7.05
C ALA A 396 2.09 0.65 5.58
N PHE A 397 3.20 1.25 5.20
CA PHE A 397 3.84 1.05 3.91
C PHE A 397 5.31 1.41 4.01
N HIS A 398 6.14 0.84 3.13
CA HIS A 398 7.51 1.30 2.98
C HIS A 398 7.60 2.40 1.92
N ALA A 399 8.57 3.29 2.06
CA ALA A 399 8.99 4.18 0.98
C ALA A 399 10.49 4.50 1.12
N ASP A 400 11.13 4.86 0.02
CA ASP A 400 12.54 5.20 0.02
C ASP A 400 12.74 6.61 0.61
N ILE A 401 13.71 6.76 1.53
CA ILE A 401 14.01 8.06 2.16
C ILE A 401 14.98 8.93 1.34
N SER A 402 15.46 8.42 0.21
CA SER A 402 16.36 9.10 -0.72
C SER A 402 16.08 8.66 -2.15
N ARG A 403 16.34 9.55 -3.13
CA ARG A 403 16.29 9.22 -4.56
C ARG A 403 17.59 8.63 -5.11
N ASP A 404 18.65 8.60 -4.30
CA ASP A 404 20.01 8.27 -4.73
C ASP A 404 20.08 6.97 -5.54
N TRP A 405 19.37 5.92 -5.10
CA TRP A 405 19.33 4.64 -5.81
C TRP A 405 18.68 4.74 -7.20
N TYR A 406 17.58 5.49 -7.33
CA TYR A 406 16.87 5.73 -8.60
C TYR A 406 17.69 6.61 -9.56
N GLU A 407 18.61 7.41 -9.02
CA GLU A 407 19.57 8.22 -9.79
C GLU A 407 20.83 7.41 -10.19
N GLY A 408 20.85 6.10 -9.94
CA GLY A 408 21.95 5.21 -10.30
C GLY A 408 23.14 5.25 -9.35
N ARG A 409 23.01 5.87 -8.17
CA ARG A 409 24.07 5.83 -7.16
C ARG A 409 24.10 4.47 -6.48
N VAL A 410 25.31 3.91 -6.38
CA VAL A 410 25.57 2.64 -5.71
C VAL A 410 26.38 2.91 -4.45
N CYS A 411 25.75 2.85 -3.29
CA CYS A 411 26.41 3.02 -2.00
C CYS A 411 25.67 2.28 -0.87
N PRO A 412 26.35 1.93 0.23
CA PRO A 412 25.68 1.47 1.45
C PRO A 412 24.68 2.53 1.92
N GLY A 413 23.40 2.17 2.01
CA GLY A 413 22.34 3.10 2.42
C GLY A 413 21.81 4.03 1.32
N CYS A 414 22.28 3.91 0.07
CA CYS A 414 21.66 4.63 -1.07
C CYS A 414 20.20 4.23 -1.28
N ARG A 415 19.83 3.03 -0.82
CA ARG A 415 18.46 2.53 -0.81
C ARG A 415 18.07 2.14 0.61
N VAL A 416 17.16 2.91 1.19
CA VAL A 416 16.59 2.64 2.51
C VAL A 416 15.08 2.73 2.40
N ARG A 417 14.43 1.57 2.40
CA ARG A 417 12.98 1.41 2.39
C ARG A 417 12.48 1.53 3.82
N ALA A 418 12.19 2.74 4.27
CA ALA A 418 11.79 3.05 5.63
C ALA A 418 10.30 2.78 5.86
N LEU A 419 9.87 2.56 7.12
CA LEU A 419 8.47 2.38 7.48
C LEU A 419 7.76 3.72 7.64
N PHE A 420 6.60 3.85 7.02
CA PHE A 420 5.66 4.97 7.16
C PHE A 420 4.30 4.45 7.60
N ILE A 421 3.55 5.30 8.31
CA ILE A 421 2.14 5.04 8.61
C ILE A 421 1.28 6.17 8.03
N ALA A 422 0.20 5.79 7.38
CA ALA A 422 -0.84 6.67 6.85
C ALA A 422 -2.15 6.46 7.61
N GLU A 423 -2.84 7.53 7.98
CA GLU A 423 -4.25 7.46 8.39
C GLU A 423 -5.13 7.42 7.13
N LEU A 424 -6.06 6.48 7.09
CA LEU A 424 -6.98 6.29 5.95
C LEU A 424 -8.29 7.05 6.17
N GLU A 425 -8.84 7.61 5.09
CA GLU A 425 -10.18 8.18 5.06
C GLU A 425 -11.00 7.56 3.93
N TYR A 426 -12.20 7.13 4.27
CA TYR A 426 -13.14 6.50 3.36
C TYR A 426 -14.22 7.49 2.96
N GLY A 427 -14.73 7.39 1.73
CA GLY A 427 -15.85 8.21 1.30
C GLY A 427 -17.12 7.96 2.11
N ASN A 428 -18.06 8.92 2.04
CA ASN A 428 -19.29 8.96 2.84
C ASN A 428 -20.18 7.70 2.73
N ARG A 429 -19.98 6.86 1.71
CA ARG A 429 -20.74 5.62 1.52
C ARG A 429 -19.87 4.36 1.61
N GLY A 430 -18.76 4.43 2.34
CA GLY A 430 -17.80 3.32 2.49
C GLY A 430 -16.99 3.01 1.23
N THR A 431 -17.20 3.77 0.16
CA THR A 431 -16.56 3.64 -1.15
C THR A 431 -15.63 4.82 -1.41
N GLY A 432 -14.56 4.58 -2.18
CA GLY A 432 -13.47 5.52 -2.31
C GLY A 432 -12.57 5.51 -1.07
N LEU A 433 -11.27 5.47 -1.30
CA LEU A 433 -10.25 5.48 -0.25
C LEU A 433 -9.18 6.49 -0.60
N LYS A 434 -8.71 7.22 0.41
CA LYS A 434 -7.54 8.09 0.26
C LYS A 434 -6.70 8.07 1.52
N VAL A 435 -5.44 8.44 1.36
CA VAL A 435 -4.58 8.79 2.50
C VAL A 435 -5.02 10.16 3.03
N LYS A 436 -5.54 10.17 4.26
CA LYS A 436 -5.98 11.38 4.94
C LYS A 436 -4.80 12.25 5.36
N ARG A 437 -3.78 11.61 5.95
CA ARG A 437 -2.52 12.22 6.35
C ARG A 437 -1.46 11.15 6.60
N LEU A 438 -0.20 11.54 6.50
CA LEU A 438 0.91 10.73 7.03
C LEU A 438 1.06 10.98 8.53
N VAL A 439 1.27 9.92 9.31
CA VAL A 439 1.54 10.00 10.74
C VAL A 439 2.95 10.57 10.92
N LYS A 440 3.05 11.65 11.69
CA LYS A 440 4.35 12.23 12.05
C LYS A 440 4.94 11.46 13.23
N PRO A 441 6.20 11.00 13.18
CA PRO A 441 6.81 10.28 14.28
C PRO A 441 6.92 11.18 15.51
N LYS A 442 6.74 10.59 16.68
CA LYS A 442 6.96 11.27 17.95
C LYS A 442 8.43 11.67 18.05
N ARG A 443 8.70 12.92 18.44
CA ARG A 443 10.08 13.34 18.71
C ARG A 443 10.58 12.59 19.93
N LYS A 444 11.64 11.79 19.78
CA LYS A 444 12.40 11.27 20.92
C LYS A 444 12.98 12.49 21.67
N ALA A 445 12.61 12.63 22.94
CA ALA A 445 12.97 13.77 23.78
C ALA A 445 14.46 13.83 24.09
#